data_AF-A0A6P8H1I8-F1
#
_entry.id   AF-A0A6P8H1I8-F1
#
_cell.length_a   1.000
_cell.length_b   1.000
_cell.length_c   1.000
_cell.angle_alpha   90.00
_cell.angle_beta   90.00
_cell.angle_gamma   90.00
#
_symmetry.space_group_name_H-M   'P 1'
#
loop_
_entity.id
_entity.type
_entity.pdbx_description
1 polymer ?
#
loop_
_entity_poly.entity_id
_entity_poly.type
_entity_poly.pdbx_seq_one_letter_code
_entity_poly.pdbx_strand_id
1 'polypeptide(L)' 'MKTHLTSAAGILALLEEGESDLKVYALDKLNVIMDDFWAEISESVAKIEVLYEDETFKHRKLSALVASKVRRKIQ' A
#
# COMPACT_ATOMS: atom_id res chain seq x y z
N MET A 1 8.38 18.08 18.56
CA MET A 1 8.86 16.76 18.12
C MET A 1 8.14 16.45 16.81
N LYS A 2 8.84 16.48 15.68
CA LYS A 2 8.23 16.16 14.39
C LYS A 2 8.05 14.65 14.38
N THR A 3 6.82 14.16 14.47
CA THR A 3 6.51 12.77 14.18
C THR A 3 6.73 12.57 12.68
N HIS A 4 8.00 12.45 12.28
CA HIS A 4 8.32 11.78 11.04
C HIS A 4 7.59 10.46 11.13
N LEU A 5 6.69 10.19 10.19
CA LEU A 5 6.30 8.83 9.93
C LEU A 5 7.62 8.12 9.61
N THR A 6 8.18 7.39 10.57
CA THR A 6 9.51 6.79 10.39
C THR A 6 9.46 5.58 9.48
N SER A 7 8.25 5.07 9.20
CA SER A 7 8.03 3.80 8.50
C SER A 7 6.65 3.72 7.86
N ALA A 8 6.56 3.07 6.70
CA ALA A 8 5.29 2.71 6.05
C ALA A 8 4.59 1.54 6.75
N ALA A 9 5.32 0.81 7.61
CA ALA A 9 4.83 -0.36 8.36
C ALA A 9 3.47 -0.14 9.06
N GLY A 10 3.21 1.03 9.64
CA GLY A 10 1.92 1.31 10.29
C GLY A 10 0.74 1.35 9.32
N ILE A 11 0.97 1.85 8.10
CA ILE A 11 -0.06 1.90 7.04
C ILE A 11 -0.19 0.52 6.37
N LEU A 12 0.92 -0.20 6.22
CA LEU A 12 0.91 -1.57 5.74
C LEU A 12 0.13 -2.50 6.68
N ALA A 13 0.25 -2.31 8.01
CA ALA A 13 -0.57 -3.03 8.98
C ALA A 13 -2.07 -2.76 8.81
N LEU A 14 -2.46 -1.51 8.49
CA LEU A 14 -3.85 -1.16 8.16
C LEU A 14 -4.35 -1.83 6.88
N LEU A 15 -3.45 -2.17 5.95
CA LEU A 15 -3.79 -2.93 4.75
C LEU A 15 -4.05 -4.42 5.06
N GLU A 16 -3.47 -4.93 6.15
CA GLU A 16 -3.69 -6.30 6.63
C GLU A 16 -4.97 -6.43 7.46
N GLU A 17 -5.45 -5.34 8.04
CA GLU A 17 -6.77 -5.30 8.68
C GLU A 17 -7.86 -5.66 7.65
N GLY A 18 -8.76 -6.59 8.00
CA GLY A 18 -9.73 -7.19 7.07
C GLY A 18 -10.79 -6.24 6.51
N GLU A 19 -10.85 -5.00 7.00
CA GLU A 19 -11.84 -3.99 6.62
C GLU A 19 -11.53 -3.35 5.27
N SER A 20 -12.54 -3.32 4.39
CA SER A 20 -12.39 -2.79 3.03
C SER A 20 -12.02 -1.31 3.03
N ASP A 21 -12.69 -0.52 3.88
CA ASP A 21 -12.47 0.92 4.02
C ASP A 21 -11.07 1.25 4.55
N LEU A 22 -10.56 0.45 5.50
CA LEU A 22 -9.19 0.61 6.03
C LEU A 22 -8.15 0.35 4.96
N LYS A 23 -8.34 -0.70 4.15
CA LYS A 23 -7.45 -1.00 3.02
C LYS A 23 -7.42 0.12 1.98
N VAL A 24 -8.57 0.73 1.68
CA VAL A 24 -8.63 1.89 0.77
C VAL A 24 -7.87 3.08 1.33
N TYR A 25 -8.11 3.40 2.60
CA TYR A 25 -7.40 4.48 3.27
C TYR A 25 -5.89 4.22 3.33
N ALA A 26 -5.49 2.98 3.59
CA ALA A 26 -4.10 2.56 3.58
C ALA A 26 -3.47 2.70 2.20
N LEU A 27 -4.14 2.27 1.12
CA LEU A 27 -3.67 2.42 -0.25
C LEU A 27 -3.49 3.89 -0.66
N ASP A 28 -4.44 4.75 -0.30
CA ASP A 28 -4.33 6.19 -0.56
C ASP A 28 -3.12 6.80 0.16
N LYS A 29 -2.97 6.47 1.45
CA LYS A 29 -1.81 6.89 2.24
C LYS A 29 -0.50 6.35 1.67
N LEU A 30 -0.45 5.07 1.31
CA LEU A 30 0.71 4.44 0.67
C LEU A 30 1.07 5.21 -0.59
N ASN A 31 0.11 5.53 -1.46
CA ASN A 31 0.37 6.28 -2.69
C ASN A 31 0.99 7.67 -2.44
N VAL A 32 0.64 8.34 -1.33
CA VAL A 32 1.22 9.62 -0.93
C VAL A 32 2.66 9.45 -0.43
N ILE A 33 2.91 8.45 0.42
CA ILE A 33 4.23 8.24 1.03
C ILE A 33 5.17 7.39 0.17
N MET A 34 4.67 6.85 -0.95
CA MET A 34 5.41 5.92 -1.80
C MET A 34 6.66 6.55 -2.42
N ASP A 35 6.71 7.86 -2.64
CA ASP A 35 7.91 8.50 -3.18
C ASP A 35 9.10 8.43 -2.21
N ASP A 36 8.85 8.50 -0.91
CA ASP A 36 9.86 8.42 0.16
C ASP A 36 10.08 6.99 0.68
N PHE A 37 8.99 6.20 0.79
CA PHE A 37 8.99 4.88 1.43
C PHE A 37 8.83 3.71 0.45
N TRP A 38 9.16 3.89 -0.84
CA TRP A 38 9.04 2.83 -1.84
C TRP A 38 9.77 1.53 -1.45
N ALA A 39 10.88 1.61 -0.72
CA ALA A 39 11.65 0.45 -0.28
C ALA A 39 10.85 -0.43 0.68
N GLU A 40 10.22 0.13 1.73
CA GLU A 40 9.36 -0.65 2.63
C GLU A 40 8.10 -1.15 1.94
N ILE A 41 7.50 -0.32 1.08
CA ILE A 41 6.30 -0.72 0.35
C ILE A 41 6.62 -1.84 -0.64
N SER A 42 7.84 -1.85 -1.22
CA SER A 42 8.29 -2.92 -2.10
C SER A 42 8.29 -4.29 -1.44
N GLU A 43 8.69 -4.37 -0.17
CA GLU A 43 8.67 -5.63 0.57
C GLU A 43 7.24 -6.14 0.79
N SER A 44 6.28 -5.21 0.86
CA SER A 44 4.86 -5.53 1.03
C SER A 44 4.04 -5.44 -0.25
N VAL A 45 4.65 -5.18 -1.41
CA VAL A 45 3.93 -4.99 -2.69
C VAL A 45 3.23 -6.28 -3.11
N ALA A 46 3.83 -7.42 -2.80
CA ALA A 46 3.24 -8.74 -3.04
C ALA A 46 1.89 -8.89 -2.32
N LYS A 47 1.74 -8.32 -1.12
CA LYS A 47 0.44 -8.33 -0.40
C LYS A 47 -0.60 -7.49 -1.13
N ILE A 48 -0.19 -6.35 -1.68
CA ILE A 48 -1.07 -5.48 -2.47
C ILE A 48 -1.54 -6.19 -3.75
N GLU A 49 -0.69 -7.01 -4.36
CA GLU A 49 -1.03 -7.84 -5.52
C GLU A 49 -2.04 -8.93 -5.17
N VAL A 50 -1.85 -9.64 -4.06
CA VAL A 50 -2.84 -10.63 -3.56
C VAL A 50 -4.19 -9.95 -3.29
N LEU A 51 -4.16 -8.73 -2.74
CA LEU A 51 -5.36 -7.94 -2.45
C LEU A 51 -6.02 -7.42 -3.75
N TYR A 52 -5.25 -7.26 -4.82
CA TYR A 52 -5.76 -7.00 -6.17
C TYR A 52 -6.41 -8.24 -6.80
N GLU A 53 -5.91 -9.43 -6.51
CA GLU A 53 -6.52 -10.69 -6.95
C GLU A 53 -7.83 -10.98 -6.20
N ASP A 54 -8.00 -10.46 -4.99
CA ASP A 54 -9.19 -10.70 -4.16
C ASP A 54 -10.49 -10.18 -4.79
N GLU A 55 -11.41 -11.09 -5.12
CA GLU A 55 -12.62 -10.72 -5.84
C GLU A 55 -13.64 -9.87 -5.06
N THR A 56 -13.51 -9.83 -3.75
CA THR A 56 -14.42 -9.09 -2.87
C THR A 56 -14.05 -7.62 -2.78
N PHE A 57 -12.80 -7.28 -3.12
CA PHE A 57 -12.29 -5.94 -2.99
C PHE A 57 -12.79 -5.05 -4.16
N LYS A 58 -13.57 -4.02 -3.87
CA LYS A 58 -14.08 -3.10 -4.92
C LYS A 58 -13.02 -2.12 -5.42
N HIS A 59 -11.97 -1.88 -4.63
CA HIS A 59 -10.92 -0.89 -4.92
C HIS A 59 -9.64 -1.50 -5.49
N ARG A 60 -9.75 -2.67 -6.12
CA ARG A 60 -8.65 -3.38 -6.78
C ARG A 60 -7.83 -2.52 -7.74
N LYS A 61 -8.48 -1.62 -8.49
CA LYS A 61 -7.76 -0.70 -9.39
C LYS A 61 -6.75 0.19 -8.65
N LEU A 62 -7.06 0.57 -7.41
CA LEU A 62 -6.18 1.38 -6.57
C LEU A 62 -4.99 0.55 -6.07
N SER A 63 -5.22 -0.69 -5.65
CA SER A 63 -4.17 -1.67 -5.34
C SER A 63 -3.23 -1.89 -6.53
N ALA A 64 -3.77 -2.15 -7.73
CA ALA A 64 -2.98 -2.35 -8.94
C ALA A 64 -2.17 -1.13 -9.34
N LEU A 65 -2.72 0.08 -9.14
CA LEU A 65 -2.02 1.33 -9.41
C LEU A 65 -0.81 1.49 -8.49
N VAL A 66 -0.99 1.29 -7.18
CA VAL A 66 0.09 1.38 -6.19
C VAL A 66 1.15 0.31 -6.48
N ALA A 67 0.74 -0.94 -6.71
CA ALA A 67 1.65 -2.04 -7.03
C ALA A 67 2.47 -1.76 -8.29
N SER A 68 1.85 -1.27 -9.38
CA SER A 68 2.56 -0.93 -10.62
C SER A 68 3.54 0.22 -10.44
N LYS A 69 3.18 1.23 -9.64
CA LYS A 69 4.00 2.42 -9.39
C LYS A 69 5.24 2.06 -8.56
N VAL A 70 5.06 1.22 -7.54
CA VAL A 70 6.15 0.64 -6.74
C VAL A 70 7.06 -0.23 -7.61
N ARG A 71 6.49 -1.13 -8.42
CA ARG A 71 7.27 -2.01 -9.31
C ARG A 71 8.12 -1.22 -10.31
N ARG A 72 7.63 -0.08 -10.81
CA ARG A 72 8.38 0.83 -11.69
C ARG A 72 9.57 1.49 -10.98
N LYS A 73 9.48 1.75 -9.68
CA LYS A 73 10.56 2.37 -8.88
C LYS A 73 11.67 1.38 -8.50
N ILE A 74 11.36 0.08 -8.48
CA ILE A 74 12.31 -1.00 -8.12
C ILE A 74 13.12 -1.49 -9.34
N GLN A 75 12.63 -1.27 -10.56
CA GLN A 75 13.42 -1.47 -11.79
C GLN A 75 14.36 -0.31 -12.07
#